data_AF-A0A954NQ81-F1
#
_entry.id   AF-A0A954NQ81-F1
#
_cell.length_a   1.000
_cell.length_b   1.000
_cell.length_c   1.000
_cell.angle_alpha   90.00
_cell.angle_beta   90.00
_cell.angle_gamma   90.00
#
_symmetry.space_group_name_H-M   'P 1'
#
loop_
_entity.id
_entity.type
_entity.pdbx_description
1 polymer ?
#
loop_
_entity_poly.entity_id
_entity_poly.type
_entity_poly.pdbx_seq_one_letter_code
_entity_poly.pdbx_strand_id
1 'polypeptide(L)'
;DAFNSDKPYDQFVREQIAGDLLPADTPEQHDEQMIATGFLVLGVRDVNQRFKVRFIMDNIDEQIDTLSRAFLGLTVSCARCHDHKFDPIPTADYYALAGIFHSSDLCAALRNKMGGGGMDYYDTDLLLLLGPAQATQSTMAEKVAEAKSQLEEAKSALASLQQNKEQEPSE
;
A
#
# COMPACT_ATOMS: atom_id res chain seq x y z
N ASP A 1 18.39 10.63 6.51
CA ASP A 1 19.52 11.59 6.51
C ASP A 1 19.39 12.78 5.56
N ALA A 2 18.18 13.33 5.32
CA ALA A 2 18.01 14.49 4.41
C ALA A 2 18.56 15.80 4.98
N PHE A 3 18.23 16.12 6.25
CA PHE A 3 18.69 17.34 6.91
C PHE A 3 20.21 17.36 7.11
N ASN A 4 20.78 16.25 7.58
CA ASN A 4 22.22 16.14 7.84
C ASN A 4 23.09 16.20 6.57
N SER A 5 22.50 15.87 5.42
CA SER A 5 23.19 15.86 4.13
C SER A 5 22.91 17.12 3.31
N ASP A 6 22.25 18.12 3.88
CA ASP A 6 21.82 19.36 3.21
C ASP A 6 21.11 19.08 1.87
N LYS A 7 20.23 18.07 1.85
CA LYS A 7 19.48 17.70 0.63
C LYS A 7 18.71 18.93 0.12
N PRO A 8 18.84 19.29 -1.17
CA PRO A 8 18.09 20.41 -1.74
C PRO A 8 16.59 20.25 -1.47
N TYR A 9 15.94 21.32 -1.03
CA TYR A 9 14.54 21.25 -0.60
C TYR A 9 13.60 20.83 -1.75
N ASP A 10 13.86 21.27 -2.98
CA ASP A 10 13.09 20.85 -4.15
C ASP A 10 13.21 19.34 -4.41
N GLN A 11 14.42 18.78 -4.22
CA GLN A 11 14.64 17.34 -4.31
C GLN A 11 13.95 16.60 -3.17
N PHE A 12 14.03 17.10 -1.94
CA PHE A 12 13.32 16.54 -0.80
C PHE A 12 11.80 16.46 -1.06
N VAL A 13 11.18 17.55 -1.52
CA VAL A 13 9.74 17.58 -1.85
C VAL A 13 9.43 16.59 -2.98
N ARG A 14 10.25 16.54 -4.04
CA ARG A 14 10.06 15.64 -5.18
C ARG A 14 10.08 14.17 -4.76
N GLU A 15 11.02 13.79 -3.90
CA GLU A 15 11.11 12.44 -3.35
C GLU A 15 9.91 12.05 -2.48
N GLN A 16 9.35 13.01 -1.72
CA GLN A 16 8.18 12.74 -0.86
C GLN A 16 6.89 12.52 -1.66
N ILE A 17 6.78 13.16 -2.84
CA ILE A 17 5.57 13.11 -3.68
C ILE A 17 5.66 12.00 -4.74
N ALA A 18 6.85 11.74 -5.28
CA ALA A 18 7.03 10.90 -6.46
C ALA A 18 8.39 10.18 -6.48
N GLY A 19 8.97 9.88 -5.32
CA GLY A 19 10.28 9.23 -5.23
C GLY A 19 10.33 7.87 -5.92
N ASP A 20 9.25 7.09 -5.88
CA ASP A 20 9.07 5.83 -6.59
C ASP A 20 9.17 5.95 -8.13
N LEU A 21 8.97 7.15 -8.67
CA LEU A 21 9.08 7.45 -10.11
C LEU A 21 10.44 8.06 -10.49
N LEU A 22 11.31 8.36 -9.51
CA LEU A 22 12.61 8.96 -9.79
C LEU A 22 13.63 7.90 -10.20
N PRO A 23 14.57 8.25 -11.10
CA PRO A 23 15.72 7.40 -11.35
C PRO A 23 16.62 7.36 -10.12
N ALA A 24 17.22 6.19 -9.88
CA ALA A 24 18.22 5.96 -8.85
C ALA A 24 19.51 5.41 -9.47
N ASP A 25 20.64 5.97 -9.08
CA ASP A 25 21.97 5.52 -9.51
C ASP A 25 22.48 4.36 -8.64
N THR A 26 21.95 4.21 -7.43
CA THR A 26 22.33 3.17 -6.46
C THR A 26 21.10 2.52 -5.81
N PRO A 27 21.19 1.25 -5.36
CA PRO A 27 20.12 0.61 -4.59
C PRO A 27 19.76 1.38 -3.31
N GLU A 28 20.74 1.96 -2.64
CA GLU A 28 20.52 2.75 -1.43
C GLU A 28 19.71 4.02 -1.73
N GLN A 29 20.02 4.70 -2.84
CA GLN A 29 19.25 5.86 -3.29
C GLN A 29 17.83 5.47 -3.70
N HIS A 30 17.66 4.34 -4.37
CA HIS A 30 16.33 3.80 -4.71
C HIS A 30 15.50 3.58 -3.44
N ASP A 31 16.08 2.92 -2.45
CA ASP A 31 15.40 2.66 -1.18
C ASP A 31 15.06 3.97 -0.45
N GLU A 32 15.95 4.96 -0.43
CA GLU A 32 15.66 6.29 0.13
C GLU A 32 14.48 6.98 -0.57
N GLN A 33 14.44 6.94 -1.91
CA GLN A 33 13.37 7.54 -2.70
C GLN A 33 12.03 6.82 -2.48
N MET A 34 12.05 5.49 -2.36
CA MET A 34 10.88 4.67 -2.03
C MET A 34 10.36 4.96 -0.62
N ILE A 35 11.26 5.04 0.37
CA ILE A 35 10.92 5.41 1.76
C ILE A 35 10.30 6.81 1.80
N ALA A 36 10.87 7.76 1.07
CA ALA A 36 10.37 9.13 1.02
C ALA A 36 8.93 9.20 0.50
N THR A 37 8.61 8.44 -0.55
CA THR A 37 7.24 8.36 -1.12
C THR A 37 6.21 7.83 -0.13
N GLY A 38 6.66 7.06 0.88
CA GLY A 38 5.85 6.63 2.02
C GLY A 38 5.19 7.79 2.79
N PHE A 39 5.61 9.03 2.57
CA PHE A 39 4.90 10.25 3.00
C PHE A 39 3.42 10.26 2.65
N LEU A 40 3.06 9.83 1.43
CA LEU A 40 1.66 9.74 0.98
C LEU A 40 0.87 8.67 1.75
N VAL A 41 1.56 7.81 2.48
CA VAL A 41 0.97 6.78 3.32
C VAL A 41 0.76 7.28 4.76
N LEU A 42 1.15 8.50 5.12
CA LEU A 42 0.90 9.02 6.46
C LEU A 42 -0.60 9.30 6.67
N GLY A 43 -1.05 9.15 7.93
CA GLY A 43 -2.41 9.48 8.34
C GLY A 43 -3.26 8.31 8.81
N VAL A 44 -4.48 8.62 9.27
CA VAL A 44 -5.39 7.64 9.88
C VAL A 44 -6.10 6.84 8.80
N ARG A 45 -6.17 5.51 9.00
CA ARG A 45 -6.92 4.61 8.12
C ARG A 45 -7.98 3.86 8.90
N ASP A 46 -9.24 4.12 8.58
CA ASP A 46 -10.36 3.36 9.14
C ASP A 46 -10.45 1.98 8.48
N VAL A 47 -9.67 1.04 8.99
CA VAL A 47 -9.67 -0.35 8.52
C VAL A 47 -11.01 -1.06 8.73
N ASN A 48 -11.85 -0.55 9.65
CA ASN A 48 -13.19 -1.07 9.93
C ASN A 48 -14.27 -0.46 9.03
N GLN A 49 -13.92 0.46 8.13
CA GLN A 49 -14.85 1.08 7.19
C GLN A 49 -15.51 0.00 6.34
N ARG A 50 -16.85 -0.10 6.38
CA ARG A 50 -17.60 -1.15 5.65
C ARG A 50 -17.91 -0.77 4.21
N PHE A 51 -17.80 0.50 3.85
CA PHE A 51 -18.03 0.99 2.50
C PHE A 51 -16.69 1.16 1.77
N LYS A 52 -16.38 0.25 0.85
CA LYS A 52 -15.12 0.26 0.08
C LYS A 52 -14.85 1.61 -0.61
N VAL A 53 -15.85 2.18 -1.26
CA VAL A 53 -15.70 3.47 -1.96
C VAL A 53 -15.33 4.58 -0.97
N ARG A 54 -15.99 4.62 0.20
CA ARG A 54 -15.69 5.60 1.24
C ARG A 54 -14.30 5.40 1.82
N PHE A 55 -13.88 4.17 2.06
CA PHE A 55 -12.51 3.89 2.51
C PHE A 55 -11.48 4.47 1.55
N ILE A 56 -11.63 4.23 0.24
CA ILE A 56 -10.70 4.75 -0.77
C ILE A 56 -10.71 6.28 -0.77
N MET A 57 -11.89 6.90 -0.76
CA MET A 57 -12.01 8.36 -0.78
C MET A 57 -11.49 9.03 0.50
N ASP A 58 -11.67 8.40 1.67
CA ASP A 58 -11.15 8.93 2.93
C ASP A 58 -9.60 8.83 2.99
N ASN A 59 -8.99 7.80 2.39
CA ASN A 59 -7.53 7.74 2.24
C ASN A 59 -6.99 8.81 1.28
N ILE A 60 -7.71 9.07 0.19
CA ILE A 60 -7.34 10.14 -0.75
C ILE A 60 -7.46 11.52 -0.09
N ASP A 61 -8.50 11.73 0.72
CA ASP A 61 -8.65 12.98 1.48
C ASP A 61 -7.48 13.18 2.45
N GLU A 62 -7.05 12.13 3.14
CA GLU A 62 -5.88 12.17 4.03
C GLU A 62 -4.58 12.50 3.26
N GLN A 63 -4.41 11.95 2.05
CA GLN A 63 -3.28 12.29 1.17
C GLN A 63 -3.29 13.77 0.76
N ILE A 64 -4.45 14.31 0.39
CA ILE A 64 -4.61 15.73 0.02
C ILE A 64 -4.31 16.61 1.23
N ASP A 65 -4.87 16.31 2.40
CA ASP A 65 -4.67 17.10 3.62
C ASP A 65 -3.20 17.06 4.08
N THR A 66 -2.57 15.89 4.05
CA THR A 66 -1.15 15.70 4.41
C THR A 66 -0.24 16.49 3.48
N LEU A 67 -0.43 16.35 2.16
CA LEU A 67 0.33 17.08 1.16
C LEU A 67 0.17 18.60 1.33
N SER A 68 -1.08 19.07 1.42
CA SER A 68 -1.37 20.49 1.41
C SER A 68 -0.87 21.18 2.68
N ARG A 69 -0.99 20.53 3.84
CA ARG A 69 -0.49 21.10 5.09
C ARG A 69 1.03 21.09 5.15
N ALA A 70 1.67 20.00 4.73
CA ALA A 70 3.12 19.87 4.84
C ALA A 70 3.88 20.81 3.89
N PHE A 71 3.42 20.94 2.64
CA PHE A 71 4.19 21.66 1.61
C PHE A 71 3.58 22.98 1.18
N LEU A 72 2.26 23.14 1.26
CA LEU A 72 1.61 24.42 0.90
C LEU A 72 1.34 25.28 2.13
N GLY A 73 1.38 24.70 3.35
CA GLY A 73 1.00 25.39 4.57
C GLY A 73 -0.51 25.72 4.63
N LEU A 74 -1.33 25.03 3.84
CA LEU A 74 -2.76 25.29 3.68
C LEU A 74 -3.60 24.06 4.00
N THR A 75 -4.78 24.29 4.56
CA THR A 75 -5.80 23.25 4.73
C THR A 75 -6.76 23.30 3.56
N VAL A 76 -6.69 22.32 2.66
CA VAL A 76 -7.50 22.32 1.42
C VAL A 76 -8.82 21.55 1.60
N SER A 77 -9.06 20.92 2.75
CA SER A 77 -10.22 20.07 3.02
C SER A 77 -11.58 20.75 2.86
N CYS A 78 -11.69 22.07 3.06
CA CYS A 78 -12.94 22.80 2.80
C CYS A 78 -13.33 22.79 1.31
N ALA A 79 -12.33 22.73 0.41
CA ALA A 79 -12.55 22.68 -1.05
C ALA A 79 -13.27 21.39 -1.49
N ARG A 80 -13.39 20.39 -0.61
CA ARG A 80 -14.07 19.11 -0.89
C ARG A 80 -15.55 19.28 -1.24
N CYS A 81 -16.23 20.24 -0.63
CA CYS A 81 -17.69 20.38 -0.75
C CYS A 81 -18.12 21.68 -1.43
N HIS A 82 -17.27 22.71 -1.40
CA HIS A 82 -17.51 24.01 -1.99
C HIS A 82 -16.17 24.70 -2.21
N ASP A 83 -16.11 25.72 -3.06
CA ASP A 83 -14.86 26.45 -3.30
C ASP A 83 -14.31 27.01 -1.99
N HIS A 84 -12.98 26.93 -1.81
CA HIS A 84 -12.35 27.30 -0.55
C HIS A 84 -12.72 28.75 -0.16
N LYS A 85 -13.04 28.97 1.12
CA LYS A 85 -13.69 30.21 1.57
C LYS A 85 -12.84 31.46 1.36
N PHE A 86 -11.54 31.34 1.59
CA PHE A 86 -10.61 32.49 1.63
C PHE A 86 -9.56 32.45 0.52
N ASP A 87 -9.20 31.25 0.07
CA ASP A 87 -8.12 31.04 -0.89
C ASP A 87 -8.73 30.67 -2.24
N PRO A 88 -8.10 31.03 -3.36
CA PRO A 88 -8.62 30.77 -4.71
C PRO A 88 -8.39 29.29 -5.10
N ILE A 89 -8.93 28.37 -4.31
CA ILE A 89 -8.86 26.93 -4.52
C ILE A 89 -10.28 26.43 -4.83
N PRO A 90 -10.63 26.29 -6.11
CA PRO A 90 -11.94 25.80 -6.50
C PRO A 90 -12.09 24.32 -6.12
N THR A 91 -13.33 23.91 -5.94
CA THR A 91 -13.73 22.51 -5.74
C THR A 91 -13.16 21.61 -6.86
N ALA A 92 -13.09 22.15 -8.07
CA ALA A 92 -12.53 21.45 -9.23
C ALA A 92 -11.05 21.04 -9.02
N ASP A 93 -10.24 21.89 -8.39
CA ASP A 93 -8.81 21.59 -8.16
C ASP A 93 -8.62 20.54 -7.07
N TYR A 94 -9.47 20.58 -6.02
CA TYR A 94 -9.51 19.51 -5.02
C TYR A 94 -9.80 18.15 -5.68
N TYR A 95 -10.82 18.10 -6.53
CA TYR A 95 -11.18 16.85 -7.21
C TYR A 95 -10.20 16.45 -8.33
N ALA A 96 -9.44 17.39 -8.90
CA ALA A 96 -8.33 17.08 -9.79
C ALA A 96 -7.22 16.33 -9.04
N LEU A 97 -6.82 16.81 -7.85
CA LEU A 97 -5.88 16.10 -6.98
C LEU A 97 -6.44 14.74 -6.52
N ALA A 98 -7.72 14.70 -6.14
CA ALA A 98 -8.37 13.45 -5.78
C ALA A 98 -8.33 12.43 -6.92
N GLY A 99 -8.52 12.89 -8.17
CA GLY A 99 -8.41 12.05 -9.36
C GLY A 99 -7.01 11.49 -9.60
N ILE A 100 -5.96 12.29 -9.35
CA ILE A 100 -4.56 11.84 -9.42
C ILE A 100 -4.34 10.72 -8.40
N PHE A 101 -4.63 10.97 -7.13
CA PHE A 101 -4.42 9.99 -6.06
C PHE A 101 -5.31 8.76 -6.16
N HIS A 102 -6.53 8.90 -6.70
CA HIS A 102 -7.38 7.75 -7.00
C HIS A 102 -6.79 6.84 -8.09
N SER A 103 -5.97 7.41 -8.97
CA SER A 103 -5.31 6.70 -10.06
C SER A 103 -3.94 6.14 -9.67
N SER A 104 -3.53 6.31 -8.41
CA SER A 104 -2.27 5.81 -7.86
C SER A 104 -2.51 4.61 -6.93
N ASP A 105 -1.57 3.68 -6.91
CA ASP A 105 -1.56 2.61 -5.92
C ASP A 105 -0.91 3.09 -4.61
N LEU A 106 -1.66 3.08 -3.52
CA LEU A 106 -1.21 3.61 -2.23
C LEU A 106 -0.17 2.71 -1.53
N CYS A 107 -0.09 1.42 -1.88
CA CYS A 107 0.85 0.45 -1.31
C CYS A 107 1.00 0.49 0.23
N ALA A 108 -0.07 0.85 0.95
CA ALA A 108 -0.06 1.00 2.41
C ALA A 108 -0.08 -0.32 3.18
N ALA A 109 0.14 -1.46 2.51
CA ALA A 109 -0.04 -2.80 3.06
C ALA A 109 -1.43 -3.03 3.70
N LEU A 110 -2.43 -2.25 3.30
CA LEU A 110 -3.76 -2.24 3.90
C LEU A 110 -4.82 -2.40 2.82
N ARG A 111 -5.80 -3.27 3.10
CA ARG A 111 -6.92 -3.51 2.19
C ARG A 111 -8.24 -3.47 2.94
N ASN A 112 -9.23 -2.81 2.35
CA ASN A 112 -10.59 -2.87 2.84
C ASN A 112 -11.18 -4.27 2.56
N LYS A 113 -11.25 -5.13 3.59
CA LYS A 113 -11.88 -6.46 3.54
C LYS A 113 -13.25 -6.51 4.24
N MET A 114 -13.90 -5.35 4.43
CA MET A 114 -15.26 -5.24 4.99
C MET A 114 -15.49 -6.04 6.30
N GLY A 115 -14.51 -6.07 7.21
CA GLY A 115 -14.66 -6.72 8.52
C GLY A 115 -14.54 -8.25 8.50
N GLY A 116 -13.71 -8.81 7.61
CA GLY A 116 -13.23 -10.19 7.73
C GLY A 116 -12.60 -10.45 9.11
N GLY A 117 -12.76 -11.67 9.65
CA GLY A 117 -12.27 -12.01 10.98
C GLY A 117 -10.76 -12.24 11.01
N GLY A 118 -10.00 -11.45 11.79
CA GLY A 118 -8.56 -11.64 12.06
C GLY A 118 -7.70 -10.41 11.77
N MET A 119 -6.38 -10.61 11.60
CA MET A 119 -5.41 -9.62 11.07
C MET A 119 -5.61 -9.35 9.55
N ASP A 120 -6.81 -9.57 9.03
CA ASP A 120 -7.16 -9.58 7.61
C ASP A 120 -7.10 -8.19 6.93
N TYR A 121 -6.82 -7.14 7.70
CA TYR A 121 -6.63 -5.78 7.21
C TYR A 121 -5.29 -5.58 6.50
N TYR A 122 -4.28 -6.37 6.87
CA TYR A 122 -2.97 -6.31 6.27
C TYR A 122 -2.91 -7.18 5.01
N ASP A 123 -2.47 -6.59 3.91
CA ASP A 123 -2.23 -7.29 2.65
C ASP A 123 -0.72 -7.27 2.39
N THR A 124 -0.07 -8.42 2.64
CA THR A 124 1.38 -8.55 2.47
C THR A 124 1.81 -8.39 1.02
N ASP A 125 0.91 -8.60 0.06
CA ASP A 125 1.19 -8.44 -1.36
C ASP A 125 1.36 -6.97 -1.75
N LEU A 126 0.90 -6.04 -0.90
CA LEU A 126 1.05 -4.59 -1.07
C LEU A 126 2.29 -4.03 -0.34
N LEU A 127 3.09 -4.86 0.31
CA LEU A 127 4.33 -4.41 0.96
C LEU A 127 5.40 -4.08 -0.09
N LEU A 128 5.95 -2.88 -0.01
CA LEU A 128 7.14 -2.51 -0.76
C LEU A 128 8.38 -3.07 -0.05
N LEU A 129 9.20 -3.81 -0.78
CA LEU A 129 10.43 -4.37 -0.25
C LEU A 129 11.63 -3.52 -0.63
N LEU A 130 12.50 -3.33 0.35
CA LEU A 130 13.73 -2.56 0.23
C LEU A 130 14.94 -3.51 0.25
N GLY A 131 15.98 -3.18 -0.50
CA GLY A 131 17.27 -3.87 -0.61
C GLY A 131 17.22 -5.39 -0.33
N PRO A 132 17.83 -5.88 0.77
CA PRO A 132 17.99 -7.31 1.04
C PRO A 132 16.67 -8.06 1.31
N ALA A 133 15.59 -7.36 1.68
CA ALA A 133 14.28 -7.97 1.87
C ALA A 133 13.72 -8.46 0.52
N GLN A 134 14.01 -7.75 -0.57
CA GLN A 134 13.61 -8.12 -1.92
C GLN A 134 14.29 -9.41 -2.38
N ALA A 135 15.60 -9.54 -2.10
CA ALA A 135 16.34 -10.79 -2.32
C ALA A 135 15.78 -11.94 -1.47
N THR A 136 15.42 -11.68 -0.21
CA THR A 136 14.84 -12.68 0.69
C THR A 136 13.46 -13.15 0.20
N GLN A 137 12.61 -12.27 -0.31
CA GLN A 137 11.28 -12.66 -0.83
C GLN A 137 11.38 -13.62 -2.01
N SER A 138 12.35 -13.43 -2.92
CA SER A 138 12.60 -14.37 -4.02
C SER A 138 12.85 -15.79 -3.50
N THR A 139 13.71 -15.92 -2.48
CA THR A 139 14.00 -17.23 -1.86
C THR A 139 12.79 -17.82 -1.11
N MET A 140 11.93 -16.99 -0.54
CA MET A 140 10.70 -17.46 0.12
C MET A 140 9.66 -17.92 -0.90
N ALA A 141 9.54 -17.22 -2.04
CA ALA A 141 8.61 -17.60 -3.10
C ALA A 141 8.92 -19.00 -3.65
N GLU A 142 10.21 -19.31 -3.85
CA GLU A 142 10.67 -20.64 -4.25
C GLU A 142 10.28 -21.72 -3.21
N LYS A 143 10.55 -21.47 -1.92
CA LYS A 143 10.15 -22.39 -0.84
C LYS A 143 8.64 -22.59 -0.75
N VAL A 144 7.86 -21.53 -0.98
CA VAL A 144 6.39 -21.60 -0.99
C VAL A 144 5.90 -22.43 -2.18
N ALA A 145 6.53 -22.31 -3.35
CA ALA A 145 6.19 -23.12 -4.52
C ALA A 145 6.50 -24.61 -4.27
N GLU A 146 7.65 -24.92 -3.69
CA GLU A 146 8.03 -26.27 -3.30
C GLU A 146 7.04 -26.86 -2.28
N ALA A 147 6.74 -26.10 -1.21
CA ALA A 147 5.79 -26.53 -0.19
C ALA A 147 4.38 -26.75 -0.75
N LYS A 148 3.93 -25.94 -1.72
CA LYS A 148 2.64 -26.15 -2.41
C LYS A 148 2.64 -27.43 -3.23
N SER A 149 3.74 -27.77 -3.91
CA SER A 149 3.88 -29.04 -4.65
C SER A 149 3.77 -30.23 -3.70
N GLN A 150 4.53 -30.21 -2.60
CA GLN A 150 4.50 -31.25 -1.58
C GLN A 150 3.12 -31.40 -0.94
N LEU A 151 2.40 -30.28 -0.73
CA LEU A 151 1.04 -30.29 -0.21
C LEU A 151 0.07 -30.99 -1.17
N GLU A 152 0.15 -30.73 -2.47
CA GLU A 152 -0.74 -31.37 -3.46
C GLU A 152 -0.44 -32.87 -3.59
N GLU A 153 0.83 -33.28 -3.55
CA GLU A 153 1.21 -34.69 -3.47
C GLU A 153 0.66 -35.36 -2.21
N ALA A 154 0.82 -34.73 -1.04
CA ALA A 154 0.30 -35.23 0.22
C ALA A 154 -1.24 -35.33 0.23
N LYS A 155 -1.94 -34.36 -0.37
CA LYS A 155 -3.41 -34.40 -0.54
C LYS A 155 -3.85 -35.56 -1.44
N SER A 156 -3.14 -35.78 -2.55
CA SER A 156 -3.41 -36.90 -3.46
C SER A 156 -3.19 -38.25 -2.77
N ALA A 157 -2.09 -38.39 -2.03
CA ALA A 157 -1.80 -39.57 -1.23
C ALA A 157 -2.88 -39.81 -0.15
N LEU A 158 -3.30 -38.76 0.57
CA LEU A 158 -4.39 -38.84 1.55
C LEU A 158 -5.70 -39.30 0.91
N ALA A 159 -6.08 -38.73 -0.25
CA ALA A 159 -7.30 -39.09 -0.96
C ALA A 159 -7.32 -40.57 -1.37
N SER A 160 -6.16 -41.09 -1.82
CA SER A 160 -6.02 -42.52 -2.17
C SER A 160 -6.17 -43.44 -0.95
N LEU A 161 -5.64 -43.04 0.21
CA LEU A 161 -5.79 -43.80 1.46
C LEU A 161 -7.23 -43.77 1.99
N GLN A 162 -7.94 -42.65 1.83
CA GLN A 162 -9.35 -42.54 2.22
C GLN A 162 -10.25 -43.41 1.34
N GLN A 163 -10.02 -43.46 0.03
CA GLN A 163 -10.76 -44.37 -0.87
C GLN A 163 -10.54 -45.85 -0.54
N ASN A 164 -9.30 -46.24 -0.18
CA ASN A 164 -9.01 -47.61 0.21
C ASN A 164 -9.68 -48.00 1.53
N LYS A 165 -9.90 -47.05 2.44
CA LYS A 165 -10.54 -47.28 3.74
C LYS A 165 -12.07 -47.44 3.64
N GLU A 166 -12.70 -46.84 2.64
CA GLU A 166 -14.14 -47.06 2.33
C GLU A 166 -14.42 -48.40 1.63
N GLN A 167 -13.37 -49.09 1.16
CA GLN A 167 -13.45 -50.40 0.50
C GLN A 167 -13.12 -51.58 1.42
N GLU A 168 -12.76 -51.36 2.68
CA GLU A 168 -12.67 -52.44 3.68
C GLU A 168 -14.09 -52.88 4.08
N PRO A 169 -14.47 -54.16 3.92
CA PRO A 169 -15.79 -54.64 4.28
C PRO A 169 -15.97 -54.58 5.79
N SER A 170 -17.11 -54.04 6.24
CA SER A 170 -17.54 -54.12 7.63
C SER A 170 -17.72 -55.59 8.03
N GLU A 171 -16.84 -56.10 8.90
CA GLU A 171 -17.07 -57.34 9.64
C GLU A 171 -18.30 -57.25 10.54
#